data_AF-A0A497EBH6-F1
#
_entry.id   AF-A0A497EBH6-F1
#
_cell.length_a   1.000
_cell.length_b   1.000
_cell.length_c   1.000
_cell.angle_alpha   90.00
_cell.angle_beta   90.00
_cell.angle_gamma   90.00
#
_symmetry.space_group_name_H-M   'P 1'
#
loop_
_entity.id
_entity.type
_entity.pdbx_description
1 polymer ?
#
loop_
_entity_poly.entity_id
_entity_poly.type
_entity_poly.pdbx_seq_one_letter_code
_entity_poly.pdbx_strand_id
1 'polypeptide(L)'
;MRVAFAYIGAEVLGIEILSAQLKQRGHEVRLFYDPSLFDDKAIFSMPSMHRVFDIRSRIIEDLVAFSVLTNTFRWSLEVAEIVK
;
A
#
# COMPACT_ATOMS: atom_id res chain seq x y z
N MET A 1 -1.75 -11.18 15.20
CA MET A 1 -2.06 -11.20 13.75
C MET A 1 -1.13 -10.24 13.06
N ARG A 2 -0.71 -10.59 11.85
CA ARG A 2 0.12 -9.74 11.01
C ARG A 2 -0.79 -8.92 10.08
N VAL A 3 -0.68 -7.60 10.15
CA VAL A 3 -1.52 -6.64 9.42
C VAL A 3 -0.64 -5.79 8.51
N ALA A 4 -0.99 -5.72 7.22
CA ALA A 4 -0.43 -4.77 6.27
C ALA A 4 -1.38 -3.58 6.08
N PHE A 5 -0.84 -2.37 6.12
CA PHE A 5 -1.47 -1.22 5.47
C PHE A 5 -0.70 -0.90 4.19
N ALA A 6 -1.39 -0.90 3.06
CA ALA A 6 -0.81 -0.59 1.75
C ALA A 6 -1.36 0.74 1.22
N TYR A 7 -0.46 1.63 0.78
CA TYR A 7 -0.80 2.98 0.28
C TYR A 7 0.25 3.48 -0.69
N ILE A 8 -0.12 4.46 -1.54
CA ILE A 8 0.70 4.94 -2.66
C ILE A 8 0.76 6.47 -2.72
N GLY A 9 1.91 6.99 -3.16
CA GLY A 9 2.14 8.37 -3.61
C GLY A 9 2.34 9.40 -2.51
N ALA A 10 1.63 9.27 -1.39
CA ALA A 10 1.81 10.12 -0.22
C ALA A 10 1.63 9.33 1.08
N GLU A 11 2.30 9.77 2.13
CA GLU A 11 2.04 9.27 3.49
C GLU A 11 0.62 9.60 3.93
N VAL A 12 0.00 8.67 4.66
CA VAL A 12 -1.36 8.81 5.17
C VAL A 12 -1.32 8.76 6.69
N LEU A 13 -1.39 9.92 7.34
CA LEU A 13 -1.34 10.01 8.82
C LEU A 13 -2.41 9.15 9.51
N GLY A 14 -3.58 8.97 8.89
CA GLY A 14 -4.61 8.06 9.40
C GLY A 14 -4.14 6.61 9.50
N ILE A 15 -3.36 6.12 8.53
CA ILE A 15 -2.76 4.79 8.56
C ILE A 15 -1.73 4.71 9.70
N GLU A 16 -0.91 5.73 9.90
CA GLU A 16 0.08 5.76 10.99
C GLU A 16 -0.58 5.68 12.36
N ILE A 17 -1.68 6.42 12.56
CA ILE A 17 -2.44 6.38 13.81
C ILE A 17 -3.05 4.99 14.05
N LEU A 18 -3.67 4.39 13.02
CA LEU A 18 -4.24 3.05 13.12
C LEU A 18 -3.16 1.99 13.38
N SER A 19 -2.01 2.11 12.72
CA SER A 19 -0.84 1.27 12.93
C SER A 19 -0.35 1.34 14.37
N ALA A 20 -0.20 2.55 14.92
CA ALA A 20 0.18 2.74 16.32
C ALA A 20 -0.84 2.09 17.28
N GLN A 21 -2.13 2.27 17.03
CA GLN A 21 -3.21 1.70 17.87
C GLN A 21 -3.25 0.17 17.84
N LEU A 22 -3.00 -0.45 16.69
CA LEU A 22 -2.94 -1.90 16.54
C LEU A 22 -1.66 -2.48 17.15
N LYS A 23 -0.51 -1.82 16.96
CA LYS A 23 0.75 -2.22 17.62
C LYS A 23 0.62 -2.18 19.15
N GLN A 24 -0.01 -1.16 19.72
CA GLN A 24 -0.29 -1.07 21.16
C GLN A 24 -1.14 -2.23 21.68
N ARG A 25 -1.99 -2.84 20.83
CA ARG A 25 -2.84 -3.99 21.16
C ARG A 25 -2.17 -5.34 20.87
N GLY A 26 -0.88 -5.35 20.54
CA GLY A 26 -0.10 -6.57 20.33
C GLY A 26 -0.18 -7.18 18.92
N HIS A 27 -0.69 -6.44 17.93
CA HIS A 27 -0.64 -6.87 16.53
C HIS A 27 0.73 -6.54 15.90
N GLU A 28 1.22 -7.41 15.02
CA GLU A 28 2.38 -7.09 14.17
C GLU A 28 1.87 -6.29 12.98
N VAL A 29 2.27 -5.03 12.85
CA VAL A 29 1.78 -4.15 11.78
C VAL A 29 2.92 -3.68 10.90
N ARG A 30 2.78 -3.87 9.60
CA ARG A 30 3.72 -3.41 8.56
C ARG A 30 3.05 -2.40 7.64
N LEU A 31 3.83 -1.42 7.22
CA LEU A 31 3.38 -0.37 6.31
C LEU A 31 4.08 -0.56 4.98
N PHE A 32 3.28 -0.74 3.92
CA PHE A 32 3.74 -0.93 2.56
C PHE A 32 3.43 0.34 1.76
N TYR A 33 4.40 1.24 1.75
CA TYR A 33 4.34 2.49 1.01
C TYR A 33 4.93 2.33 -0.38
N ASP A 34 4.11 2.55 -1.41
CA ASP A 34 4.54 2.67 -2.79
C ASP A 34 4.82 4.16 -3.11
N PRO A 35 6.06 4.57 -3.36
CA PRO A 35 6.38 5.96 -3.71
C PRO A 35 5.87 6.40 -5.09
N SER A 36 5.21 5.50 -5.86
CA SER A 36 4.68 5.81 -7.20
C SER A 36 5.77 6.17 -8.21
N LEU A 37 6.98 5.59 -8.05
CA LEU A 37 8.12 5.90 -8.90
C LEU A 37 7.86 5.49 -10.34
N PHE A 38 7.94 6.47 -11.24
CA PHE A 38 7.70 6.30 -12.68
C PHE A 38 6.28 5.88 -13.05
N ASP A 39 5.33 5.99 -12.13
CA ASP A 39 3.90 5.83 -12.39
C ASP A 39 3.13 6.56 -11.29
N ASP A 40 2.94 7.88 -11.44
CA ASP A 40 2.37 8.77 -10.42
C ASP A 40 0.85 8.61 -10.25
N LYS A 41 0.23 7.74 -11.07
CA LYS A 41 -1.21 7.47 -11.13
C LYS A 41 -2.07 8.71 -11.43
N ALA A 42 -1.47 9.78 -11.95
CA ALA A 42 -2.13 11.04 -12.24
C ALA A 42 -1.82 11.57 -13.65
N ILE A 43 -0.55 11.84 -13.97
CA ILE A 43 -0.13 12.55 -15.18
C ILE A 43 1.04 11.84 -15.88
N PHE A 44 1.93 11.20 -15.12
CA PHE A 44 3.17 10.62 -15.63
C PHE A 44 3.25 9.11 -15.38
N SER A 45 3.48 8.34 -16.45
CA SER A 45 3.68 6.90 -16.37
C SER A 45 4.73 6.41 -17.38
N MET A 46 5.71 5.66 -16.90
CA MET A 46 6.73 4.95 -17.68
C MET A 46 6.73 3.47 -17.28
N PRO A 47 5.86 2.65 -17.90
CA PRO A 47 5.54 1.30 -17.42
C PRO A 47 6.71 0.32 -17.34
N SER A 48 7.76 0.50 -18.16
CA SER A 48 8.95 -0.35 -18.12
C SER A 48 9.80 -0.11 -16.88
N MET A 49 9.86 1.14 -16.40
CA MET A 49 10.67 1.53 -15.25
C MET A 49 9.92 1.27 -13.94
N HIS A 50 8.60 1.49 -13.91
CA HIS A 50 7.73 1.19 -12.76
C HIS A 50 7.87 -0.25 -12.26
N ARG A 51 7.91 -1.24 -13.17
CA ARG A 51 7.99 -2.67 -12.79
C ARG A 51 9.21 -3.05 -11.95
N VAL A 52 10.32 -2.32 -12.10
CA VAL A 52 11.56 -2.60 -11.35
C VAL A 52 11.41 -2.19 -9.88
N PHE A 53 10.55 -1.21 -9.60
CA PHE A 53 10.32 -0.66 -8.26
C PHE A 53 9.01 -1.13 -7.62
N ASP A 54 8.30 -2.05 -8.28
CA ASP A 54 7.04 -2.59 -7.79
C ASP A 54 7.24 -3.44 -6.53
N ILE A 55 6.64 -3.00 -5.43
CA ILE A 55 6.73 -3.68 -4.13
C ILE A 55 5.54 -4.59 -3.83
N ARG A 56 4.51 -4.62 -4.69
CA ARG A 56 3.20 -5.21 -4.37
C ARG A 56 3.26 -6.71 -4.12
N SER A 57 4.14 -7.42 -4.83
CA SER A 57 4.35 -8.88 -4.66
C SER A 57 4.98 -9.26 -3.31
N ARG A 58 5.48 -8.28 -2.53
CA ARG A 58 6.09 -8.52 -1.22
C ARG A 58 5.08 -8.48 -0.07
N ILE A 59 3.82 -8.15 -0.36
CA ILE A 59 2.77 -8.03 0.65
C ILE A 59 2.23 -9.44 0.96
N ILE A 60 2.64 -10.01 2.09
CA ILE A 60 2.20 -11.33 2.56
C ILE A 60 1.86 -11.22 4.05
N GLU A 61 0.59 -11.00 4.38
CA GLU A 61 0.11 -10.81 5.75
C GLU A 61 -1.29 -11.44 5.97
N ASP A 62 -1.71 -11.63 7.22
CA ASP A 62 -3.02 -12.24 7.55
C ASP A 62 -4.20 -11.31 7.19
N LEU A 63 -3.96 -10.00 7.21
CA LEU A 63 -4.91 -8.95 6.86
C LEU A 63 -4.21 -7.84 6.09
N VAL A 64 -4.75 -7.44 4.95
CA VAL A 64 -4.29 -6.29 4.16
C VAL A 64 -5.38 -5.22 4.11
N ALA A 65 -5.04 -3.99 4.49
CA ALA A 65 -5.94 -2.85 4.54
C ALA A 65 -5.41 -1.69 3.68
N PHE A 66 -6.34 -0.90 3.12
CA PHE A 66 -6.04 0.20 2.21
C PHE A 66 -6.76 1.47 2.66
N SER A 67 -6.14 2.63 2.47
CA SER A 67 -6.81 3.93 2.50
C SER A 67 -7.11 4.36 1.07
N VAL A 68 -8.32 4.04 0.60
CA VAL A 68 -8.67 4.19 -0.82
C VAL A 68 -9.19 5.60 -1.09
N LEU A 69 -8.51 6.30 -1.99
CA LEU A 69 -8.93 7.57 -2.57
C LEU A 69 -9.35 7.33 -4.03
N THR A 70 -10.08 8.28 -4.62
CA THR A 70 -10.58 8.15 -6.00
C THR A 70 -9.46 7.83 -7.01
N ASN A 71 -8.31 8.47 -6.88
CA ASN A 71 -7.15 8.26 -7.75
C ASN A 71 -6.36 6.97 -7.44
N THR A 72 -6.45 6.44 -6.21
CA THR A 72 -5.74 5.22 -5.80
C THR A 72 -6.60 3.96 -5.86
N PHE A 73 -7.88 4.09 -6.24
CA PHE A 73 -8.82 2.98 -6.33
C PHE A 73 -8.33 1.83 -7.22
N ARG A 74 -7.86 2.14 -8.43
CA ARG A 74 -7.37 1.12 -9.38
C ARG A 74 -6.14 0.38 -8.84
N TRP A 75 -5.18 1.11 -8.30
CA TRP A 75 -3.99 0.52 -7.68
C TRP A 75 -4.38 -0.38 -6.50
N SER A 76 -5.35 0.03 -5.67
CA SER A 76 -5.81 -0.76 -4.52
C SER A 76 -6.43 -2.09 -4.96
N LEU A 77 -7.20 -2.10 -6.05
CA LEU A 77 -7.72 -3.34 -6.64
C LEU A 77 -6.62 -4.24 -7.19
N GLU A 78 -5.61 -3.68 -7.85
CA GLU A 78 -4.47 -4.45 -8.35
C GLU A 78 -3.70 -5.12 -7.21
N VAL A 79 -3.47 -4.42 -6.10
CA VAL A 79 -2.86 -5.02 -4.91
C VAL A 79 -3.75 -6.10 -4.31
N ALA A 80 -5.05 -5.82 -4.16
CA ALA A 80 -6.00 -6.79 -3.61
C ALA A 80 -6.06 -8.09 -4.44
N GLU A 81 -5.90 -8.01 -5.76
CA GLU A 81 -5.86 -9.20 -6.63
C GLU A 81 -4.55 -9.99 -6.49
N ILE A 82 -3.43 -9.32 -6.22
CA ILE A 82 -2.12 -9.97 -6.00
C ILE A 82 -2.07 -10.72 -4.66
N VAL A 83 -2.75 -10.21 -3.63
CA VAL A 83 -2.69 -10.75 -2.26
C VAL A 83 -3.83 -11.70 -1.90
N LYS A 84 -4.74 -11.99 -2.84
CA LYS A 84 -5.73 -13.07 -2.72
C LYS A 84 -5.06 -14.43 -2.72
#